data_AF-A0A929K827-F1
#
_entry.id   AF-A0A929K827-F1
#
_cell.length_a   1.000
_cell.length_b   1.000
_cell.length_c   1.000
_cell.angle_alpha   90.00
_cell.angle_beta   90.00
_cell.angle_gamma   90.00
#
_symmetry.space_group_name_H-M   'P 1'
#
loop_
_entity.id
_entity.type
_entity.pdbx_description
1 polymer ?
#
loop_
_entity_poly.entity_id
_entity_poly.type
_entity_poly.pdbx_seq_one_letter_code
_entity_poly.pdbx_strand_id
1 'polypeptide(L)'
;PGGKTRYLSELSAGDHVLIVDFQGNTSVGTVGRLKIEKRPLMLIRAVAGDREITTILQNAETIRLTNPKGKPISVVSLLPGDKVLVAVEKGGRHFGYKIDESITEK
;
A
#
# COMPACT_ATOMS: atom_id res chain seq x y z
N PRO A 1 -8.92 -11.12 0.31
CA PRO A 1 -9.96 -12.20 0.39
C PRO A 1 -11.35 -11.61 0.13
N GLY A 2 -12.13 -12.17 -0.79
CA GLY A 2 -13.48 -11.69 -1.13
C GLY A 2 -13.55 -10.40 -1.95
N GLY A 3 -12.44 -9.98 -2.58
CA GLY A 3 -12.39 -8.79 -3.46
C GLY A 3 -12.53 -7.43 -2.76
N LYS A 4 -12.55 -7.41 -1.42
CA LYS A 4 -12.67 -6.20 -0.59
C LYS A 4 -11.33 -5.81 0.02
N THR A 5 -11.18 -4.52 0.31
CA THR A 5 -10.13 -4.00 1.22
C THR A 5 -10.78 -3.53 2.52
N ARG A 6 -10.01 -3.40 3.59
CA ARG A 6 -10.45 -2.87 4.89
C ARG A 6 -9.48 -1.79 5.32
N TYR A 7 -9.98 -0.79 6.04
CA TYR A 7 -9.10 0.17 6.68
C TYR A 7 -8.32 -0.51 7.81
N LEU A 8 -7.12 -0.03 8.11
CA LEU A 8 -6.34 -0.57 9.24
C LEU A 8 -7.11 -0.46 10.57
N SER A 9 -7.94 0.58 10.75
CA SER A 9 -8.78 0.76 11.93
C SER A 9 -9.91 -0.27 12.06
N GLU A 10 -10.26 -0.96 10.98
CA GLU A 10 -11.30 -1.99 10.98
C GLU A 10 -10.72 -3.37 11.31
N LEU A 11 -9.40 -3.57 11.19
CA LEU A 11 -8.75 -4.85 11.41
C LEU A 11 -8.54 -5.14 12.90
N SER A 12 -8.55 -6.42 13.25
CA SER A 12 -8.29 -6.94 14.59
C SER A 12 -7.37 -8.17 14.54
N ALA A 13 -6.81 -8.55 15.69
CA ALA A 13 -6.07 -9.81 15.80
C ALA A 13 -6.97 -10.99 15.41
N GLY A 14 -6.44 -11.94 14.63
CA GLY A 14 -7.19 -13.05 14.06
C GLY A 14 -7.81 -12.78 12.69
N ASP A 15 -7.88 -11.52 12.22
CA ASP A 15 -8.34 -11.21 10.87
C ASP A 15 -7.39 -11.78 9.81
N HIS A 16 -7.96 -12.17 8.67
CA HIS A 16 -7.22 -12.71 7.53
C HIS A 16 -6.97 -11.62 6.48
N VAL A 17 -5.74 -11.54 5.99
CA VAL A 17 -5.32 -10.59 4.94
C VAL A 17 -4.70 -11.35 3.77
N LEU A 18 -4.77 -10.76 2.58
CA LEU A 18 -4.08 -11.27 1.40
C LEU A 18 -2.66 -10.71 1.41
N ILE A 19 -1.66 -11.59 1.39
CA ILE A 19 -0.27 -11.23 1.17
C ILE A 19 0.03 -11.52 -0.29
N VAL A 20 0.65 -10.56 -0.98
CA VAL A 20 1.08 -10.67 -2.37
C VAL A 20 2.57 -10.40 -2.42
N ASP A 21 3.34 -11.31 -3.01
CA ASP A 21 4.77 -11.12 -3.21
C ASP A 21 5.08 -10.35 -4.51
N PHE A 22 6.37 -10.08 -4.73
CA PHE A 22 6.84 -9.30 -5.89
C PHE A 22 6.66 -10.02 -7.24
N GLN A 23 6.35 -11.31 -7.24
CA GLN A 23 6.05 -12.12 -8.43
C GLN A 23 4.54 -12.26 -8.66
N GLY A 24 3.72 -11.76 -7.74
CA GLY A 24 2.27 -11.89 -7.78
C GLY A 24 1.74 -13.18 -7.14
N ASN A 25 2.60 -13.99 -6.48
CA ASN A 25 2.11 -15.13 -5.73
C ASN A 25 1.35 -14.63 -4.49
N THR A 26 0.29 -15.35 -4.15
CA THR A 26 -0.59 -14.95 -3.05
C THR A 26 -0.63 -15.99 -1.95
N SER A 27 -0.66 -15.52 -0.71
CA SER A 27 -0.94 -16.35 0.47
C SER A 27 -1.89 -15.61 1.41
N VAL A 28 -2.55 -16.36 2.29
CA VAL A 28 -3.39 -15.78 3.35
C VAL A 28 -2.57 -15.69 4.62
N GLY A 29 -2.48 -14.49 5.20
CA GLY A 29 -1.85 -14.25 6.48
C GLY A 29 -2.89 -13.95 7.56
N THR A 30 -2.57 -14.28 8.81
CA THR A 30 -3.38 -13.92 9.99
C THR A 30 -2.74 -12.74 10.71
N VAL A 31 -3.53 -11.71 11.00
CA VAL A 31 -3.09 -10.55 11.77
C VAL A 31 -2.84 -10.98 13.21
N GLY A 32 -1.60 -10.91 13.68
CA GLY A 32 -1.26 -11.23 15.07
C GLY A 32 -1.59 -10.09 16.03
N ARG A 33 -1.17 -8.87 15.68
CA ARG A 33 -1.41 -7.66 16.50
C ARG A 33 -1.61 -6.45 15.61
N LEU A 34 -2.55 -5.60 16.00
CA LEU A 34 -2.71 -4.27 15.43
C LEU A 34 -2.19 -3.22 16.42
N LYS A 35 -1.38 -2.28 15.95
CA LYS A 35 -0.89 -1.15 16.73
C LYS A 35 -1.05 0.12 15.91
N ILE A 36 -1.78 1.08 16.44
CA ILE A 36 -1.92 2.42 15.86
C ILE A 36 -1.04 3.35 16.69
N GLU A 37 -0.11 4.04 16.04
CA GLU A 37 0.78 4.99 16.69
C GLU A 37 0.92 6.26 15.86
N LYS A 38 1.14 7.38 16.53
CA LYS A 38 1.37 8.67 15.87
C LYS A 38 2.85 8.78 15.47
N ARG A 39 3.10 9.06 14.19
CA ARG A 39 4.43 9.34 13.63
C ARG A 39 4.31 10.45 12.58
N PRO A 40 5.40 11.18 12.30
CA PRO A 40 5.46 12.03 11.13
C PRO A 40 5.11 11.23 9.87
N LEU A 41 4.36 11.85 8.97
CA LEU A 41 3.98 11.25 7.70
C LEU A 41 4.88 11.77 6.58
N MET A 42 5.04 10.97 5.54
CA MET A 42 5.77 11.30 4.32
C MET A 42 4.84 11.10 3.12
N LEU A 43 4.75 12.12 2.27
CA LEU A 43 4.08 12.02 0.98
C LEU A 43 5.07 11.46 -0.05
N ILE A 44 4.68 10.38 -0.72
CA ILE A 44 5.43 9.80 -1.83
C ILE A 44 4.60 10.00 -3.09
N ARG A 45 5.26 10.51 -4.13
CA ARG A 45 4.72 10.62 -5.49
C ARG A 45 5.46 9.64 -6.39
N ALA A 46 4.73 8.95 -7.25
CA ALA A 46 5.29 8.04 -8.22
C ALA A 46 4.55 8.16 -9.56
N VAL A 47 5.21 7.74 -10.63
CA VAL A 47 4.61 7.65 -11.97
C VAL A 47 4.41 6.19 -12.32
N ALA A 48 3.19 5.81 -12.64
CA ALA A 48 2.81 4.47 -13.07
C ALA A 48 2.17 4.55 -14.47
N GLY A 49 2.96 4.29 -15.51
CA GLY A 49 2.52 4.50 -16.90
C GLY A 49 2.36 6.00 -17.19
N ASP A 50 1.16 6.41 -17.58
CA ASP A 50 0.76 7.79 -17.87
C ASP A 50 0.14 8.52 -16.66
N ARG A 51 0.13 7.88 -15.48
CA ARG A 51 -0.53 8.40 -14.27
C ARG A 51 0.48 8.77 -13.19
N GLU A 52 0.31 9.95 -12.63
CA GLU A 52 0.88 10.27 -11.32
C GLU A 52 -0.01 9.66 -10.23
N ILE A 53 0.61 9.03 -9.25
CA ILE A 53 -0.05 8.45 -8.08
C ILE A 53 0.64 8.95 -6.83
N THR A 54 -0.15 9.09 -5.76
CA THR A 54 0.35 9.53 -4.47
C THR A 54 0.00 8.54 -3.38
N THR A 55 0.84 8.44 -2.36
CA THR A 55 0.53 7.73 -1.12
C THR A 55 1.18 8.44 0.06
N ILE A 56 0.53 8.35 1.22
CA ILE A 56 1.08 8.87 2.48
C ILE A 56 1.47 7.68 3.35
N LEU A 57 2.72 7.62 3.79
CA LEU A 57 3.26 6.57 4.66
C LEU A 57 3.82 7.17 5.94
N GLN A 58 3.97 6.35 6.97
CA GLN A 58 4.70 6.76 8.17
C GLN A 58 6.19 6.93 7.84
N ASN A 59 6.77 8.05 8.24
CA ASN A 59 8.20 8.33 8.07
C ASN A 59 9.00 7.53 9.12
N ALA A 60 9.32 6.27 8.81
CA ALA A 60 10.11 5.39 9.68
C ALA A 60 10.89 4.35 8.88
N GLU A 61 12.07 3.97 9.38
CA GLU A 61 12.99 3.04 8.71
C GLU A 61 12.42 1.62 8.50
N THR A 62 11.48 1.22 9.35
CA THR A 62 10.80 -0.08 9.28
C THR A 62 9.69 -0.13 8.23
N ILE A 63 9.26 1.02 7.71
CA ILE A 63 8.29 1.09 6.61
C ILE A 63 9.05 0.94 5.31
N ARG A 64 8.70 -0.10 4.55
CA ARG A 64 9.42 -0.51 3.35
C ARG A 64 8.47 -0.71 2.18
N LEU A 65 8.90 -0.25 1.02
CA LEU A 65 8.31 -0.59 -0.27
C LEU A 65 9.13 -1.68 -0.94
N THR A 66 8.55 -2.37 -1.92
CA THR A 66 9.24 -3.46 -2.63
C THR A 66 9.70 -2.98 -3.99
N ASN A 67 10.97 -3.20 -4.31
CA ASN A 67 11.49 -2.85 -5.63
C ASN A 67 11.18 -3.94 -6.68
N PRO A 68 11.38 -3.67 -7.98
CA PRO A 68 11.13 -4.66 -9.04
C PRO A 68 11.94 -5.96 -8.94
N LYS A 69 12.98 -6.00 -8.11
CA LYS A 69 13.79 -7.20 -7.85
C LYS A 69 13.36 -7.96 -6.59
N GLY A 70 12.24 -7.57 -5.97
CA GLY A 70 11.73 -8.17 -4.74
C GLY A 70 12.51 -7.80 -3.48
N LYS A 71 13.37 -6.78 -3.53
CA LYS A 71 14.11 -6.30 -2.35
C LYS A 71 13.35 -5.16 -1.68
N PRO A 72 13.34 -5.12 -0.33
CA PRO A 72 12.76 -4.02 0.40
C PRO A 72 13.62 -2.75 0.24
N ILE A 73 12.97 -1.61 0.07
CA ILE A 73 13.57 -0.27 0.13
C ILE A 73 12.89 0.47 1.27
N SER A 74 13.67 1.02 2.19
CA SER A 74 13.15 1.84 3.29
C SER A 74 12.61 3.17 2.75
N VAL A 75 11.46 3.62 3.24
CA VAL A 75 10.86 4.88 2.76
C VAL A 75 11.73 6.10 3.06
N VAL A 76 12.55 6.04 4.11
CA VAL A 76 13.44 7.14 4.50
C VAL A 76 14.69 7.25 3.62
N SER A 77 14.99 6.22 2.82
CA SER A 77 16.11 6.20 1.88
C SER A 77 15.67 6.34 0.43
N LEU A 78 14.37 6.53 0.16
CA LEU A 78 13.87 6.71 -1.20
C LEU A 78 14.38 8.01 -1.80
N LEU A 79 14.84 7.93 -3.05
CA LEU A 79 15.27 9.06 -3.85
C LEU A 79 14.44 9.18 -5.14
N PRO A 80 14.29 10.38 -5.70
CA PRO A 80 13.72 10.54 -7.04
C PRO A 80 14.45 9.65 -8.05
N GLY A 81 13.68 8.86 -8.80
CA GLY A 81 14.19 7.87 -9.75
C GLY A 81 14.18 6.42 -9.25
N ASP A 82 14.02 6.20 -7.95
CA ASP A 82 13.82 4.86 -7.40
C ASP A 82 12.52 4.23 -7.94
N LYS A 83 12.59 2.92 -8.20
CA LYS A 83 11.46 2.15 -8.70
C LYS A 83 10.92 1.24 -7.59
N VAL A 84 9.61 1.26 -7.44
CA VAL A 84 8.87 0.41 -6.51
C VAL A 84 7.70 -0.26 -7.23
N LEU A 85 7.26 -1.40 -6.73
CA LEU A 85 6.08 -2.10 -7.23
C LEU A 85 4.81 -1.43 -6.71
N VAL A 86 3.83 -1.35 -7.59
CA VAL A 86 2.52 -0.78 -7.33
C VAL A 86 1.45 -1.70 -7.89
N ALA A 87 0.36 -1.89 -7.14
CA ALA A 87 -0.83 -2.57 -7.62
C ALA A 87 -1.81 -1.51 -8.16
N VAL A 88 -1.91 -1.41 -9.49
CA VAL A 88 -2.81 -0.44 -10.14
C VAL A 88 -4.16 -1.10 -10.39
N GLU A 89 -5.23 -0.57 -9.80
CA GLU A 89 -6.60 -0.97 -10.10
C GLU A 89 -7.32 0.13 -10.91
N LYS A 90 -8.28 -0.28 -11.76
CA LYS A 90 -9.22 0.66 -12.41
C LYS A 90 -10.34 1.00 -11.43
N GLY A 91 -10.60 2.28 -11.19
CA GLY A 91 -11.62 2.77 -10.26
C GLY A 91 -11.08 2.95 -8.83
N GLY A 92 -11.88 3.61 -7.99
CA GLY A 92 -11.57 3.84 -6.58
C GLY A 92 -12.11 2.73 -5.68
N ARG A 93 -11.78 2.81 -4.39
CA ARG A 93 -12.40 1.97 -3.36
C ARG A 93 -13.04 2.84 -2.29
N HIS A 94 -14.34 2.69 -2.11
CA HIS A 94 -15.10 3.37 -1.06
C HIS A 94 -15.56 2.33 -0.04
N PHE A 95 -15.13 2.48 1.22
CA PHE A 95 -15.36 1.49 2.29
C PHE A 95 -14.98 0.05 1.89
N GLY A 96 -13.91 -0.09 1.10
CA GLY A 96 -13.41 -1.40 0.67
C GLY A 96 -14.07 -1.98 -0.59
N TYR A 97 -15.16 -1.38 -1.06
CA TYR A 97 -15.86 -1.78 -2.27
C TYR A 97 -15.31 -1.05 -3.48
N LYS A 98 -15.10 -1.78 -4.57
CA LYS A 98 -14.70 -1.19 -5.85
C LYS A 98 -15.86 -0.36 -6.40
N ILE A 99 -15.57 0.88 -6.75
CA ILE A 99 -16.53 1.80 -7.38
C ILE A 99 -15.89 2.46 -8.59
N ASP A 100 -16.71 2.82 -9.58
CA ASP A 100 -16.30 3.74 -10.63
C ASP A 100 -16.30 5.15 -10.03
N GLU A 101 -15.11 5.70 -9.82
CA GLU A 101 -14.91 6.98 -9.16
C GLU A 101 -14.11 7.91 -10.05
N SER A 102 -14.50 9.19 -10.09
CA SER A 102 -13.74 10.28 -10.71
C SER A 102 -13.14 11.15 -9.60
N ILE A 103 -11.94 10.82 -9.14
CA ILE A 103 -11.20 11.63 -8.17
C ILE A 103 -10.33 12.63 -8.93
N THR A 104 -10.44 13.91 -8.58
CA THR A 104 -9.51 14.95 -9.01
C THR A 104 -8.61 15.31 -7.82
N GLU A 105 -7.37 14.84 -7.83
CA GLU A 105 -6.34 15.29 -6.88
C GLU A 105 -5.77 16.65 -7.34
N LYS A 106 -5.65 17.62 -6.42
CA LYS A 106 -5.09 18.96 -6.68
C LYS A 106 -3.73 19.15 -6.06
#